data_AF-A0A2A5XZT2-F1
#
_entry.id   AF-A0A2A5XZT2-F1
#
_cell.length_a   1.000
_cell.length_b   1.000
_cell.length_c   1.000
_cell.angle_alpha   90.00
_cell.angle_beta   90.00
_cell.angle_gamma   90.00
#
_symmetry.space_group_name_H-M   'P 1'
#
loop_
_entity.id
_entity.type
_entity.pdbx_description
1 polymer ?
#
loop_
_entity_poly.entity_id
_entity_poly.type
_entity_poly.pdbx_seq_one_letter_code
_entity_poly.pdbx_strand_id
1 'polypeptide(L)'
;MQTKEEHEYQSFEQDVDLLVQALKDSYESTDANYRIDDLNNTLYVYLEGLAEYSEEEIEEFAAPLLEELDLDFEHIFLLPLPA
;
A
#
# COMPACT_ATOMS: atom_id res chain seq x y z
N MET A 1 -19.51 8.95 -22.78
CA MET A 1 -20.06 8.20 -21.64
C MET A 1 -18.83 7.73 -20.89
N GLN A 2 -18.45 8.46 -19.84
CA GLN A 2 -17.37 8.02 -18.95
C GLN A 2 -17.93 6.84 -18.16
N THR A 3 -17.41 5.66 -18.41
CA THR A 3 -17.85 4.41 -17.80
C THR A 3 -17.54 4.45 -16.31
N LYS A 4 -18.46 4.00 -15.46
CA LYS A 4 -18.31 3.94 -13.99
C LYS A 4 -16.95 3.37 -13.56
N GLU A 5 -16.45 2.40 -14.32
CA GLU A 5 -15.15 1.76 -14.11
C GLU A 5 -13.99 2.78 -14.07
N GLU A 6 -13.97 3.83 -14.90
CA GLU A 6 -12.90 4.84 -14.85
C GLU A 6 -12.93 5.67 -13.56
N HIS A 7 -14.11 5.90 -12.99
CA HIS A 7 -14.25 6.65 -11.75
C HIS A 7 -13.86 5.80 -10.53
N GLU A 8 -14.16 4.51 -10.54
CA GLU A 8 -13.76 3.57 -9.49
C GLU A 8 -12.24 3.34 -9.50
N TYR A 9 -11.64 3.19 -10.68
CA TYR A 9 -10.18 3.09 -10.82
C TYR A 9 -9.44 4.32 -10.29
N GLN A 10 -9.94 5.54 -10.54
CA GLN A 10 -9.30 6.76 -10.05
C GLN A 10 -9.39 6.95 -8.54
N SER A 11 -10.48 6.52 -7.91
CA SER A 11 -10.60 6.54 -6.45
C SER A 11 -9.66 5.52 -5.81
N PHE A 12 -9.57 4.33 -6.39
CA PHE A 12 -8.69 3.27 -5.91
C PHE A 12 -7.20 3.64 -5.96
N GLU A 13 -6.73 4.26 -7.05
CA GLU A 13 -5.34 4.76 -7.10
C GLU A 13 -5.07 5.82 -6.02
N GLN A 14 -6.06 6.66 -5.70
CA GLN A 14 -5.93 7.62 -4.60
C GLN A 14 -5.83 6.95 -3.24
N ASP A 15 -6.63 5.91 -2.98
CA ASP A 15 -6.60 5.21 -1.70
C ASP A 15 -5.26 4.48 -1.50
N VAL A 16 -4.72 3.89 -2.57
CA VAL A 16 -3.37 3.29 -2.56
C VAL A 16 -2.29 4.33 -2.34
N ASP A 17 -2.36 5.49 -3.01
CA ASP A 17 -1.40 6.59 -2.80
C ASP A 17 -1.45 7.09 -1.35
N LEU A 18 -2.64 7.21 -0.76
CA LEU A 18 -2.82 7.56 0.65
C LEU A 18 -2.21 6.52 1.58
N LEU A 19 -2.42 5.21 1.31
CA LEU A 19 -1.79 4.13 2.08
C LEU A 19 -0.28 4.26 2.03
N VAL A 20 0.29 4.35 0.82
CA VAL A 20 1.73 4.41 0.62
C VAL A 20 2.31 5.63 1.33
N GLN A 21 1.63 6.78 1.26
CA GLN A 21 2.06 7.98 1.94
C GLN A 21 2.01 7.83 3.48
N ALA A 22 0.94 7.26 4.02
CA ALA A 22 0.81 7.02 5.46
C ALA A 22 1.86 6.01 5.98
N LEU A 23 2.16 4.98 5.19
CA LEU A 23 3.24 4.03 5.49
C LEU A 23 4.60 4.73 5.45
N LYS A 24 4.87 5.58 4.44
CA LYS A 24 6.11 6.36 4.40
C LYS A 24 6.31 7.23 5.64
N ASP A 25 5.27 7.91 6.08
CA ASP A 25 5.32 8.75 7.27
C ASP A 25 5.52 7.91 8.54
N SER A 26 4.95 6.70 8.59
CA SER A 26 5.04 5.79 9.74
C SER A 26 6.41 5.10 9.86
N TYR A 27 7.03 4.72 8.74
CA TYR A 27 8.34 4.06 8.70
C TYR A 27 9.51 5.01 8.44
N GLU A 28 9.26 6.32 8.48
CA GLU A 28 10.26 7.37 8.16
C GLU A 28 10.97 7.14 6.81
N SER A 29 10.26 6.54 5.85
CA SER A 29 10.80 6.17 4.54
C SER A 29 10.89 7.37 3.59
N THR A 30 12.06 7.60 2.99
CA THR A 30 12.24 8.63 1.96
C THR A 30 11.55 8.25 0.65
N ASP A 31 11.70 6.98 0.27
CA ASP A 31 11.15 6.41 -0.96
C ASP A 31 10.21 5.25 -0.69
N ALA A 32 9.13 5.21 -1.47
CA ALA A 32 8.24 4.07 -1.53
C ALA A 32 7.73 3.89 -2.95
N ASN A 33 7.39 2.66 -3.29
CA ASN A 33 6.82 2.27 -4.55
C ASN A 33 5.67 1.31 -4.30
N TYR A 34 4.75 1.17 -5.25
CA TYR A 34 3.73 0.15 -5.17
C TYR A 34 3.51 -0.49 -6.53
N ARG A 35 3.01 -1.71 -6.49
CA ARG A 35 2.66 -2.48 -7.67
C ARG A 35 1.37 -3.23 -7.38
N ILE A 36 0.39 -3.00 -8.23
CA ILE A 36 -0.86 -3.73 -8.23
C ILE A 36 -0.73 -4.92 -9.18
N ASP A 37 -1.19 -6.09 -8.72
CA ASP A 37 -1.36 -7.28 -9.52
C ASP A 37 -2.86 -7.56 -9.68
N ASP A 38 -3.45 -7.05 -10.76
CA ASP A 38 -4.88 -7.23 -11.08
C ASP A 38 -5.26 -8.71 -11.27
N LEU A 39 -4.32 -9.57 -11.68
CA LEU A 39 -4.60 -11.00 -11.91
C LEU A 39 -4.84 -11.75 -10.59
N ASN A 40 -4.14 -11.33 -9.54
CA ASN A 40 -4.20 -11.94 -8.21
C ASN A 40 -4.90 -11.03 -7.18
N ASN A 41 -5.49 -9.91 -7.62
CA ASN A 41 -6.05 -8.86 -6.78
C ASN A 41 -5.15 -8.53 -5.57
N THR A 42 -3.85 -8.37 -5.82
CA THR A 42 -2.82 -8.25 -4.79
C THR A 42 -2.07 -6.93 -4.90
N LEU A 43 -1.88 -6.24 -3.78
CA LEU A 43 -1.06 -5.03 -3.69
C LEU A 43 0.31 -5.37 -3.11
N TYR A 44 1.35 -4.95 -3.80
CA TYR A 44 2.73 -4.98 -3.31
C TYR A 44 3.18 -3.56 -3.04
N VAL A 45 3.48 -3.23 -1.79
CA VAL A 45 4.04 -1.92 -1.41
C VAL A 45 5.50 -2.13 -1.02
N TYR A 46 6.39 -1.40 -1.68
CA TYR A 46 7.81 -1.40 -1.46
C TYR A 46 8.22 -0.16 -0.70
N LEU A 47 8.79 -0.31 0.50
CA LEU A 47 9.16 0.81 1.37
C LEU A 47 10.66 0.77 1.68
N GLU A 48 11.35 1.89 1.48
CA GLU A 48 12.72 2.05 1.95
C GLU A 48 12.76 2.01 3.48
N GLY A 49 13.74 1.33 4.08
CA GLY A 49 13.85 1.24 5.55
C GLY A 49 12.92 0.23 6.21
N LEU A 50 11.98 -0.39 5.48
CA LEU A 50 11.10 -1.44 6.03
C LEU A 50 11.89 -2.61 6.65
N ALA A 51 13.08 -2.91 6.11
CA ALA A 51 13.97 -3.96 6.63
C ALA A 51 14.55 -3.65 8.02
N GLU A 52 14.43 -2.43 8.54
CA GLU A 52 14.83 -2.07 9.90
C GLU A 52 13.79 -2.45 10.95
N TYR A 53 12.57 -2.80 10.52
CA TYR A 53 11.46 -3.20 11.36
C TYR A 53 11.27 -4.73 11.32
N SER A 54 10.84 -5.30 12.44
CA SER A 54 10.42 -6.69 12.48
C SER A 54 9.05 -6.91 11.82
N GLU A 55 8.76 -8.13 11.40
CA GLU A 55 7.45 -8.47 10.81
C GLU A 55 6.28 -8.12 11.74
N GLU A 56 6.43 -8.34 13.05
CA GLU A 56 5.41 -7.97 14.05
C GLU A 56 5.20 -6.46 14.13
N GLU A 57 6.28 -5.67 14.15
CA GLU A 57 6.18 -4.20 14.17
C GLU A 57 5.52 -3.69 12.88
N ILE A 58 5.89 -4.27 11.74
CA ILE A 58 5.32 -3.90 10.45
C ILE A 58 3.80 -4.16 10.44
N GLU A 59 3.38 -5.32 10.94
CA GLU A 59 1.96 -5.66 11.03
C GLU A 59 1.22 -4.73 12.01
N GLU A 60 1.80 -4.41 13.16
CA GLU A 60 1.19 -3.50 14.15
C GLU A 60 0.99 -2.07 13.60
N PHE A 61 1.94 -1.55 12.81
CA PHE A 61 1.82 -0.23 12.21
C PHE A 61 0.91 -0.22 10.97
N ALA A 62 0.97 -1.26 10.15
CA ALA A 62 0.21 -1.31 8.91
C ALA A 62 -1.26 -1.69 9.11
N ALA A 63 -1.58 -2.58 10.04
CA ALA A 63 -2.95 -3.04 10.30
C ALA A 63 -3.97 -1.88 10.44
N PRO A 64 -3.75 -0.87 11.29
CA PRO A 64 -4.71 0.24 11.43
C PRO A 64 -4.84 1.08 10.15
N LEU A 65 -3.77 1.24 9.36
CA LEU A 65 -3.81 1.98 8.10
C LEU A 65 -4.61 1.23 7.03
N LEU A 66 -4.44 -0.10 6.99
CA LEU A 66 -5.18 -0.97 6.07
C LEU A 66 -6.67 -1.05 6.42
N GLU A 67 -7.00 -1.08 7.72
CA GLU A 67 -8.40 -1.04 8.17
C GLU A 67 -9.09 0.30 7.87
N GLU A 68 -8.36 1.42 7.90
CA GLU A 68 -8.93 2.75 7.64
C GLU A 68 -9.24 2.99 6.15
N LEU A 69 -8.38 2.49 5.27
CA LEU A 69 -8.45 2.79 3.83
C LEU A 69 -9.38 1.84 3.04
N ASP A 70 -9.99 0.85 3.69
CA ASP A 70 -10.98 -0.10 3.13
C ASP A 70 -10.59 -0.60 1.73
N LEU A 71 -9.33 -1.03 1.58
CA LEU A 71 -8.79 -1.41 0.28
C LEU A 71 -9.34 -2.78 -0.14
N ASP A 72 -9.97 -2.84 -1.33
CA ASP A 72 -10.59 -4.04 -1.92
C ASP A 72 -9.58 -5.11 -2.43
N PHE A 73 -8.37 -5.21 -1.85
CA PHE A 73 -7.39 -6.23 -2.21
C PHE A 73 -7.59 -7.54 -1.44
N GLU A 74 -7.35 -8.66 -2.11
CA GLU A 74 -7.35 -9.98 -1.46
C GLU A 74 -6.12 -10.14 -0.55
N HIS A 75 -4.97 -9.64 -1.02
CA HIS A 75 -3.71 -9.70 -0.30
C HIS A 75 -2.93 -8.40 -0.44
N ILE A 76 -2.29 -7.97 0.64
CA ILE A 76 -1.43 -6.79 0.67
C ILE A 76 -0.09 -7.22 1.26
N PHE A 77 1.00 -6.98 0.52
CA PHE A 77 2.35 -7.33 0.90
C PHE A 77 3.20 -6.08 1.06
N LEU A 78 3.80 -5.94 2.23
CA LEU A 78 4.79 -4.92 2.53
C LEU A 78 6.17 -5.53 2.31
N LEU A 79 6.94 -4.94 1.40
CA LEU A 79 8.25 -5.43 1.00
C LEU A 79 9.29 -4.32 1.16
N PRO A 80 10.54 -4.64 1.52
CA PRO A 80 11.60 -3.65 1.52
C PRO A 80 11.92 -3.22 0.09
N LEU A 81 12.04 -1.92 -0.13
CA LEU A 81 12.53 -1.38 -1.40
C LEU A 81 14.03 -1.73 -1.53
N PRO A 82 14.44 -2.49 -2.58
CA PRO A 82 15.85 -2.76 -2.79
C PRO A 82 16.58 -1.46 -3.15
N ALA A 83 17.69 -1.20 -2.45
CA ALA A 83 18.58 -0.06 -2.69
C ALA A 83 19.24 -0.08 -4.08
#